data_AF-A0A6L9LA48-F1
#
_entry.id   AF-A0A6L9LA48-F1
#
_cell.length_a   1.000
_cell.length_b   1.000
_cell.length_c   1.000
_cell.angle_alpha   90.00
_cell.angle_beta   90.00
_cell.angle_gamma   90.00
#
_symmetry.space_group_name_H-M   'P 1'
#
loop_
_entity.id
_entity.type
_entity.pdbx_description
1 polymer ?
#
loop_
_entity_poly.entity_id
_entity_poly.type
_entity_poly.pdbx_seq_one_letter_code
_entity_poly.pdbx_strand_id
1 'polypeptide(L)' 'MTYLPLVNGERTYLATWMDLYSRKVVGWQVGKTMEDELVILPLRRALQWRQPVTGLIIHSDRGGQYVSAELKELL' A
#
# COMPACT_ATOMS: atom_id res chain seq x y z
N MET A 1 0.32 6.63 -2.87
CA MET A 1 1.03 6.11 -4.06
C MET A 1 2.01 7.18 -4.56
N THR A 2 3.19 6.82 -5.08
CA THR A 2 4.09 7.78 -5.73
C THR A 2 4.71 7.24 -7.02
N TYR A 3 5.16 8.15 -7.87
CA TYR A 3 5.92 7.82 -9.08
C TYR A 3 7.36 7.43 -8.73
N LEU A 4 7.87 6.36 -9.35
CA LEU A 4 9.22 5.87 -9.19
C LEU A 4 9.90 5.80 -10.58
N PRO A 5 10.81 6.76 -10.89
CA PRO A 5 11.57 6.72 -12.13
C PRO A 5 12.62 5.61 -12.09
N LEU A 6 12.69 4.81 -13.15
CA LEU A 6 13.76 3.83 -13.33
C LEU A 6 14.91 4.44 -14.15
N VAL A 7 16.12 3.92 -13.93
CA VAL A 7 17.34 4.37 -14.63
C VAL A 7 17.28 4.20 -16.15
N ASN A 8 16.49 3.24 -16.63
CA ASN A 8 16.26 3.00 -18.06
C ASN A 8 15.21 3.94 -18.68
N GLY A 9 14.71 4.92 -17.92
CA GLY A 9 13.68 5.86 -18.36
C GLY A 9 12.24 5.35 -18.25
N GLU A 10 12.03 4.10 -17.85
CA GLU A 10 10.69 3.58 -17.59
C GLU A 10 10.05 4.23 -16.36
N ARG A 11 8.73 4.33 -16.45
CA ARG A 11 7.86 4.89 -15.42
C ARG A 11 7.24 3.76 -14.61
N THR A 12 7.44 3.76 -13.30
CA THR A 12 6.76 2.82 -12.40
C THR A 12 6.10 3.55 -11.23
N TYR A 13 5.31 2.81 -10.46
CA TYR A 13 4.60 3.31 -9.29
C TYR A 13 5.03 2.53 -8.06
N LEU A 14 5.15 3.24 -6.94
CA LEU A 14 5.45 2.69 -5.63
C LEU A 14 4.27 2.96 -4.69
N ALA A 15 3.69 1.88 -4.16
CA ALA A 15 2.79 1.93 -3.02
C ALA A 15 3.56 1.58 -1.74
N THR A 16 3.26 2.29 -0.65
CA THR A 16 3.83 2.02 0.67
C THR A 16 2.74 2.11 1.73
N TRP A 17 2.88 1.28 2.77
CA TRP A 17 2.13 1.32 4.01
C TRP A 17 3.10 1.58 5.15
N MET A 18 2.85 2.63 5.92
CA MET A 18 3.70 3.06 7.03
C MET A 18 2.97 2.85 8.35
N ASP A 19 3.68 2.27 9.31
CA ASP A 19 3.29 2.30 10.71
C ASP A 19 3.62 3.70 11.28
N LEU A 20 2.60 4.43 11.71
CA LEU A 20 2.74 5.83 12.10
C LEU A 20 3.53 6.03 13.40
N TYR A 21 3.47 5.06 14.33
CA TYR A 21 4.17 5.12 15.60
C TYR A 21 5.69 4.96 15.40
N SER A 22 6.09 3.91 14.69
CA SER A 22 7.50 3.56 14.47
C SER A 22 8.13 4.24 13.26
N ARG A 23 7.31 4.86 12.39
CA ARG A 23 7.69 5.41 11.08
C ARG A 23 8.28 4.38 10.11
N LYS A 24 8.12 3.09 10.39
CA LYS A 24 8.62 2.02 9.52
C LYS A 24 7.65 1.82 8.35
N VAL A 25 8.20 1.68 7.14
CA VAL A 25 7.46 1.12 6.01
C VAL A 25 7.29 -0.37 6.27
N VAL A 26 6.05 -0.80 6.51
CA VAL A 26 5.71 -2.19 6.90
C VAL A 26 5.22 -3.03 5.72
N GLY A 27 4.91 -2.38 4.59
CA GLY A 27 4.59 -3.04 3.33
C GLY A 27 4.84 -2.08 2.18
N TRP A 28 5.32 -2.60 1.05
CA TRP A 28 5.52 -1.82 -0.16
C TRP A 28 5.47 -2.71 -1.40
N GLN A 29 5.13 -2.12 -2.54
CA GLN A 29 5.16 -2.80 -3.83
C GLN A 29 5.42 -1.80 -4.95
N VAL A 30 6.17 -2.25 -5.96
CA VAL A 30 6.42 -1.52 -7.20
C VAL A 30 5.64 -2.18 -8.34
N GLY A 31 4.98 -1.38 -9.17
CA GLY A 31 4.19 -1.85 -10.31
C GLY A 31 4.31 -0.93 -11.52
N LYS A 32 4.06 -1.46 -12.72
CA LYS A 32 4.05 -0.67 -13.97
C LYS A 32 2.73 0.08 -14.17
N THR A 33 1.66 -0.38 -13.54
CA THR A 33 0.29 0.15 -13.63
C THR A 33 -0.25 0.48 -12.24
N MET A 34 -1.21 1.39 -12.15
CA MET A 34 -1.89 1.72 -10.90
C MET A 34 -3.13 0.82 -10.70
N GLU A 35 -2.90 -0.47 -10.53
CA GLU A 35 -3.94 -1.45 -10.22
C GLU A 35 -4.18 -1.56 -8.70
N ASP A 36 -5.34 -2.06 -8.29
CA ASP A 36 -5.69 -2.22 -6.87
C ASP A 36 -4.72 -3.17 -6.14
N GLU A 37 -4.25 -4.22 -6.83
CA GLU A 37 -3.25 -5.14 -6.30
C GLU A 37 -1.97 -4.44 -5.83
N LEU A 38 -1.60 -3.32 -6.47
CA LEU A 38 -0.41 -2.54 -6.10
C LEU A 38 -0.51 -2.01 -4.66
N VAL A 39 -1.72 -1.74 -4.15
CA VAL A 39 -1.93 -1.28 -2.77
C VAL A 39 -2.38 -2.42 -1.83
N ILE A 40 -3.13 -3.40 -2.33
CA ILE A 40 -3.71 -4.50 -1.54
C ILE A 40 -2.63 -5.50 -1.09
N LEU A 41 -1.78 -5.96 -2.01
CA LEU A 41 -0.75 -6.96 -1.71
C LEU A 41 0.22 -6.52 -0.59
N PRO A 42 0.81 -5.31 -0.63
CA PRO A 42 1.68 -4.88 0.46
C PRO A 42 0.93 -4.67 1.77
N LEU A 43 -0.35 -4.27 1.75
CA LEU A 43 -1.15 -4.16 2.98
C LEU A 43 -1.38 -5.53 3.62
N ARG A 44 -1.80 -6.51 2.81
CA ARG A 44 -2.04 -7.89 3.27
C ARG A 44 -0.80 -8.47 3.95
N ARG A 45 0.37 -8.31 3.33
CA ARG A 45 1.66 -8.75 3.90
C ARG A 45 1.97 -8.01 5.20
N ALA A 46 1.74 -6.69 5.26
CA ALA A 46 1.96 -5.89 6.46
C ALA A 46 1.06 -6.33 7.61
N LEU A 47 -0.23 -6.56 7.36
CA LEU A 47 -1.19 -7.03 8.38
C LEU A 47 -0.82 -8.42 8.91
N GLN A 48 -0.45 -9.35 8.02
CA GLN A 48 -0.01 -10.70 8.40
C GLN A 48 1.26 -10.67 9.26
N TRP A 49 2.20 -9.79 8.96
CA TRP A 49 3.46 -9.69 9.70
C TRP A 49 3.33 -8.92 11.02
N ARG A 50 2.61 -7.79 11.00
CA ARG A 50 2.48 -6.91 12.18
C ARG A 50 1.48 -7.41 13.20
N GLN A 51 0.49 -8.20 12.77
CA GLN A 51 -0.60 -8.74 13.61
C GLN A 51 -1.17 -7.66 14.57
N PRO A 52 -1.68 -6.55 14.01
CA PRO A 52 -2.16 -5.44 14.81
C PRO A 52 -3.38 -5.86 15.66
N VAL A 53 -3.53 -5.24 16.83
CA VAL A 53 -4.70 -5.43 17.69
C VAL A 53 -5.94 -4.78 17.07
N THR A 54 -7.13 -5.21 17.51
CA THR A 54 -8.41 -4.61 17.13
C THR A 54 -8.40 -3.10 17.36
N GLY A 55 -8.95 -2.35 16.40
CA GLY A 55 -8.98 -0.89 16.42
C GLY A 55 -7.87 -0.22 15.59
N LEU A 56 -7.14 -0.98 14.75
CA LEU A 56 -6.24 -0.40 13.75
C LEU A 56 -7.02 0.57 12.85
N ILE A 57 -6.50 1.80 12.73
CA ILE A 57 -7.01 2.79 11.79
C ILE A 57 -6.09 2.82 10.57
N ILE A 58 -6.68 2.66 9.39
CA ILE A 58 -5.99 2.82 8.13
C ILE A 58 -6.34 4.18 7.54
N HIS A 59 -5.29 4.94 7.23
CA HIS A 59 -5.40 6.27 6.64
C HIS A 59 -4.81 6.25 5.24
N SER A 60 -5.58 6.72 4.26
CA SER A 60 -5.16 6.89 2.87
C SER A 60 -5.68 8.22 2.34
N ASP A 61 -5.08 8.69 1.25
CA ASP A 61 -5.52 9.88 0.50
C ASP A 61 -6.84 9.68 -0.27
N ARG A 62 -7.48 8.50 -0.11
CA ARG A 62 -8.73 8.10 -0.78
C ARG A 62 -8.65 8.10 -2.32
N GLY A 63 -7.47 7.95 -2.90
CA GLY A 63 -7.34 7.64 -4.34
C GLY A 63 -8.12 6.38 -4.73
N GLY A 64 -8.47 6.22 -6.01
CA GLY A 64 -9.36 5.14 -6.49
C GLY A 64 -8.99 3.74 -5.99
N GLN A 65 -7.70 3.39 -6.06
CA GLN A 65 -7.16 2.12 -5.60
C GLN A 65 -7.29 1.93 -4.08
N TYR A 66 -7.30 3.04 -3.33
CA TYR A 66 -7.44 3.05 -1.88
C TYR A 66 -8.90 3.05 -1.39
N VAL A 67 -9.88 3.07 -2.30
CA VAL A 67 -11.32 3.02 -1.98
C VAL A 67 -12.05 1.87 -2.69
N SER A 68 -11.30 0.96 -3.32
CA SER A 68 -11.84 -0.20 -4.02
C SER A 68 -12.61 -1.13 -3.07
N ALA A 69 -13.51 -1.94 -3.64
CA ALA A 69 -14.28 -2.91 -2.88
C ALA A 69 -13.35 -3.97 -2.27
N GLU A 70 -12.37 -4.46 -3.05
CA GLU A 70 -11.43 -5.49 -2.61
C GLU A 70 -10.55 -5.02 -1.44
N LEU A 71 -10.08 -3.77 -1.45
CA LEU A 71 -9.36 -3.22 -0.31
C LEU A 71 -10.25 -3.14 0.93
N LYS A 72 -11.52 -2.77 0.79
CA LYS A 72 -12.46 -2.71 1.91
C LYS A 72 -12.76 -4.08 2.49
N GLU A 73 -12.81 -5.13 1.68
CA GLU A 73 -13.01 -6.51 2.13
C GLU A 73 -11.79 -7.07 2.90
N LEU A 74 -10.59 -6.53 2.65
CA LEU A 74 -9.37 -6.91 3.37
C LEU A 74 -9.33 -6.36 4.81
N LEU A 75 -10.13 -5.34 5.13
CA LEU A 75 -10.10 -4.61 6.40
C LEU A 75 -11.23 -5.00 7.34
#